data_AF-A0A935MYA6-F1
#
_entry.id   AF-A0A935MYA6-F1
#
_cell.length_a   1.000
_cell.length_b   1.000
_cell.length_c   1.000
_cell.angle_alpha   90.00
_cell.angle_beta   90.00
_cell.angle_gamma   90.00
#
_symmetry.space_group_name_H-M   'P 1'
#
loop_
_entity.id
_entity.type
_entity.pdbx_description
1 polymer ?
#
loop_
_entity_poly.entity_id
_entity_poly.type
_entity_poly.pdbx_seq_one_letter_code
_entity_poly.pdbx_strand_id
1 'polypeptide(L)'
;MNAFHKILIFYFSGTGNSKQVARWISEFAAARSIECRVLDISRTDISQLEPLDSNALIIIISPVHGFNYPKITLDFIRRFPSGKNKIVLMNTRAGMKIGSFITPGLTGIAFIVSSLLLKRKGYKIVGQIPFDMPSNWISIHPALRENAVKFIHQKNYYRAEKHAEKIFFGKNDFLAFRDLIQDILIAPVSLGYYLVGRYAFAKTFYASYKCDNCDICIKQCPVNAIEKINNHPYWTFNCESCMKCMNSCPKRAIETAHGLFALVIFLISILSSAVITPILSLDSFNGLIKFTIVNLLLVVFLFGFYHLQHFLLRKKFVGNLIALTSLTYYRFWGRYKSIPDYKWKK
;
A
#
# COMPACT_ATOMS: atom_id res chain seq x y z
N MET A 1 -27.82 14.14 -20.05
CA MET A 1 -27.60 15.19 -19.03
C MET A 1 -26.69 14.63 -17.94
N ASN A 2 -25.68 15.39 -17.51
CA ASN A 2 -24.80 15.00 -16.41
C ASN A 2 -25.52 15.17 -15.06
N ALA A 3 -25.34 14.24 -14.14
CA ALA A 3 -25.93 14.31 -12.80
C ALA A 3 -25.14 15.22 -11.84
N PHE A 4 -23.93 15.61 -12.23
CA PHE A 4 -23.01 16.41 -11.42
C PHE A 4 -22.35 17.47 -12.31
N HIS A 5 -22.21 18.69 -11.76
CA HIS A 5 -21.45 19.77 -12.39
C HIS A 5 -20.04 19.91 -11.84
N LYS A 6 -19.77 19.33 -10.65
CA LYS A 6 -18.47 19.38 -9.97
C LYS A 6 -18.08 18.02 -9.37
N ILE A 7 -16.82 17.64 -9.52
CA ILE A 7 -16.21 16.41 -8.99
C ILE A 7 -14.94 16.76 -8.22
N LEU A 8 -14.82 16.22 -7.00
CA LEU A 8 -13.62 16.31 -6.17
C LEU A 8 -13.02 14.92 -5.98
N ILE A 9 -11.84 14.69 -6.56
CA ILE A 9 -11.13 13.41 -6.47
C ILE A 9 -10.00 13.54 -5.45
N PHE A 10 -10.08 12.78 -4.36
CA PHE A 10 -8.97 12.60 -3.43
C PHE A 10 -8.26 11.29 -3.73
N TYR A 11 -6.94 11.32 -3.90
CA TYR A 11 -6.18 10.11 -4.12
C TYR A 11 -4.95 9.97 -3.24
N PHE A 12 -4.61 8.74 -2.86
CA PHE A 12 -3.29 8.39 -2.34
C PHE A 12 -2.61 7.43 -3.31
N SER A 13 -1.31 7.61 -3.57
CA SER A 13 -0.57 6.66 -4.41
C SER A 13 0.92 6.61 -4.11
N GLY A 14 1.45 5.40 -3.91
CA GLY A 14 2.89 5.19 -3.76
C GLY A 14 3.63 5.08 -5.10
N THR A 15 3.16 4.20 -5.99
CA THR A 15 3.79 3.88 -7.28
C THR A 15 3.06 4.47 -8.49
N GLY A 16 1.94 5.16 -8.28
CA GLY A 16 1.22 5.90 -9.32
C GLY A 16 -0.05 5.24 -9.85
N ASN A 17 -0.37 3.99 -9.50
CA ASN A 17 -1.57 3.30 -10.02
C ASN A 17 -2.87 4.07 -9.73
N SER A 18 -3.11 4.40 -8.46
CA SER A 18 -4.32 5.13 -8.04
C SER A 18 -4.33 6.56 -8.57
N LYS A 19 -3.16 7.19 -8.69
CA LYS A 19 -3.01 8.49 -9.34
C LYS A 19 -3.40 8.42 -10.82
N GLN A 20 -3.05 7.33 -11.50
CA GLN A 20 -3.40 7.13 -12.91
C GLN A 20 -4.90 6.94 -13.09
N VAL A 21 -5.56 6.17 -12.23
CA VAL A 21 -7.02 6.07 -12.23
C VAL A 21 -7.66 7.44 -11.99
N ALA A 22 -7.20 8.20 -11.00
CA ALA A 22 -7.68 9.56 -10.74
C ALA A 22 -7.56 10.48 -11.96
N ARG A 23 -6.44 10.40 -12.70
CA ARG A 23 -6.23 11.15 -13.94
C ARG A 23 -7.22 10.76 -15.03
N TRP A 24 -7.42 9.47 -15.28
CA TRP A 24 -8.40 9.02 -16.27
C TRP A 24 -9.81 9.50 -15.94
N ILE A 25 -10.25 9.38 -14.67
CA ILE A 25 -11.57 9.88 -14.27
C ILE A 25 -11.70 11.39 -14.49
N SER A 26 -10.64 12.16 -14.19
CA SER A 26 -10.60 13.60 -14.46
C SER A 26 -10.65 13.93 -15.95
N GLU A 27 -9.98 13.15 -16.80
CA GLU A 27 -10.02 13.29 -18.26
C GLU A 27 -11.45 13.03 -18.80
N PHE A 28 -12.12 11.98 -18.31
CA PHE A 28 -13.51 11.67 -18.69
C PHE A 28 -14.51 12.72 -18.21
N ALA A 29 -14.27 13.31 -17.04
CA ALA A 29 -15.06 14.42 -16.51
C ALA A 29 -14.89 15.68 -17.38
N ALA A 30 -13.65 16.02 -17.75
CA ALA A 30 -13.35 17.15 -18.61
C ALA A 30 -13.98 17.00 -20.01
N ALA A 31 -13.98 15.80 -20.59
CA ALA A 31 -14.67 15.49 -21.84
C ALA A 31 -16.20 15.72 -21.80
N ARG A 32 -16.77 15.85 -20.59
CA ARG A 32 -18.18 16.15 -20.33
C ARG A 32 -18.44 17.57 -19.84
N SER A 33 -17.42 18.43 -19.85
CA SER A 33 -17.48 19.77 -19.27
C SER A 33 -17.89 19.76 -17.78
N ILE A 34 -17.48 18.73 -17.03
CA ILE A 34 -17.67 18.66 -15.58
C ILE A 34 -16.41 19.21 -14.91
N GLU A 35 -16.56 20.20 -14.01
CA GLU A 35 -15.43 20.74 -13.24
C GLU A 35 -14.84 19.61 -12.38
N CYS A 36 -13.55 19.33 -12.51
CA CYS A 36 -12.88 18.27 -11.75
C CYS A 36 -11.61 18.78 -11.07
N ARG A 37 -11.53 18.61 -9.74
CA ARG A 37 -10.31 18.88 -8.96
C ARG A 37 -9.73 17.56 -8.45
N VAL A 38 -8.44 17.35 -8.67
CA VAL A 38 -7.72 16.14 -8.23
C VAL A 38 -6.70 16.50 -7.15
N LEU A 39 -6.87 15.95 -5.95
CA LEU A 39 -6.11 16.29 -4.75
C LEU A 39 -5.38 15.07 -4.20
N ASP A 40 -4.10 15.24 -3.87
CA ASP A 40 -3.27 14.20 -3.26
C ASP A 40 -3.49 14.19 -1.74
N ILE A 41 -4.01 13.09 -1.20
CA ILE A 41 -4.29 12.91 0.24
C ILE A 41 -3.04 13.17 1.09
N SER A 42 -1.84 12.84 0.60
CA SER A 42 -0.59 13.07 1.36
C SER A 42 -0.18 14.53 1.47
N ARG A 43 -0.81 15.42 0.70
CA ARG A 43 -0.53 16.86 0.66
C ARG A 43 -1.75 17.72 0.99
N THR A 44 -2.88 17.08 1.26
CA THR A 44 -4.14 17.78 1.52
C THR A 44 -4.30 17.99 3.01
N ASP A 45 -4.31 19.24 3.43
CA ASP A 45 -4.79 19.62 4.75
C ASP A 45 -6.31 19.76 4.72
N ILE A 46 -7.01 18.90 5.46
CA ILE A 46 -8.48 18.89 5.51
C ILE A 46 -9.02 20.18 6.13
N SER A 47 -8.26 20.81 7.04
CA SER A 47 -8.69 22.06 7.69
C SER A 47 -8.76 23.24 6.71
N GLN A 48 -8.05 23.15 5.59
CA GLN A 48 -7.99 24.17 4.54
C GLN A 48 -8.92 23.85 3.37
N LEU A 49 -9.75 22.80 3.46
CA LEU A 49 -10.72 22.50 2.42
C LEU A 49 -11.84 23.53 2.44
N GLU A 50 -12.04 24.18 1.29
CA GLU A 50 -13.21 25.04 1.06
C GLU A 50 -14.51 24.24 1.29
N PRO A 51 -15.58 24.92 1.73
CA PRO A 51 -16.90 24.31 1.83
C PRO A 51 -17.28 23.57 0.55
N LEU A 52 -17.69 22.32 0.69
CA LEU A 52 -18.04 21.47 -0.44
C LEU A 52 -19.38 21.95 -1.01
N ASP A 53 -19.41 22.16 -2.33
CA ASP A 53 -20.66 22.36 -3.08
C ASP A 53 -21.61 21.19 -2.79
N SER A 54 -22.86 21.50 -2.45
CA SER A 54 -23.86 20.52 -2.00
C SER A 54 -24.20 19.46 -3.05
N ASN A 55 -24.01 19.75 -4.34
CA ASN A 55 -24.23 18.81 -5.44
C ASN A 55 -22.91 18.30 -6.07
N ALA A 56 -21.76 18.57 -5.45
CA ALA A 56 -20.49 17.96 -5.89
C ALA A 56 -20.45 16.45 -5.59
N LEU A 57 -19.89 15.69 -6.53
CA LEU A 57 -19.52 14.29 -6.33
C LEU A 57 -18.11 14.20 -5.73
N ILE A 58 -17.95 13.40 -4.68
CA ILE A 58 -16.65 13.13 -4.09
C ILE A 58 -16.20 11.72 -4.48
N ILE A 59 -14.95 11.59 -4.94
CA ILE A 59 -14.36 10.31 -5.29
C ILE A 59 -13.10 10.11 -4.46
N ILE A 60 -12.99 8.99 -3.74
CA ILE A 60 -11.79 8.64 -2.97
C ILE A 60 -11.12 7.44 -3.63
N ILE A 61 -9.86 7.60 -4.04
CA ILE A 61 -9.09 6.60 -4.80
C ILE A 61 -7.78 6.27 -4.09
N SER A 62 -7.60 5.04 -3.65
CA SER A 62 -6.39 4.65 -2.91
C SER A 62 -5.97 3.21 -3.24
N PRO A 63 -4.69 2.84 -3.14
CA PRO A 63 -4.31 1.43 -3.19
C PRO A 63 -4.91 0.67 -2.00
N VAL A 64 -4.96 -0.65 -2.13
CA VAL A 64 -5.14 -1.56 -0.98
C VAL A 64 -3.78 -2.05 -0.48
N HIS A 65 -3.54 -1.90 0.82
CA HIS A 65 -2.38 -2.45 1.52
C HIS A 65 -2.92 -3.44 2.57
N GLY A 66 -2.53 -4.72 2.46
CA GLY A 66 -3.09 -5.77 3.31
C GLY A 66 -4.62 -5.83 3.28
N PHE A 67 -5.21 -5.76 2.08
CA PHE A 67 -6.65 -5.88 1.87
C PHE A 67 -7.50 -4.82 2.62
N ASN A 68 -6.93 -3.65 2.85
CA ASN A 68 -7.61 -2.46 3.37
C ASN A 68 -7.06 -1.21 2.67
N TYR A 69 -7.74 -0.07 2.78
CA TYR A 69 -7.06 1.19 2.52
C TYR A 69 -5.93 1.40 3.55
N PRO A 70 -4.80 1.99 3.14
CA PRO A 70 -3.70 2.29 4.04
C PRO A 70 -4.13 3.29 5.12
N LYS A 71 -3.38 3.32 6.23
CA LYS A 71 -3.76 4.12 7.40
C LYS A 71 -3.83 5.61 7.03
N ILE A 72 -2.92 6.14 6.21
CA ILE A 72 -3.00 7.52 5.69
C ILE A 72 -4.37 7.85 5.06
N THR A 73 -4.95 6.94 4.26
CA THR A 73 -6.26 7.14 3.62
C THR A 73 -7.39 6.99 4.63
N LEU A 74 -7.32 6.00 5.52
CA LEU A 74 -8.33 5.82 6.57
C LEU A 74 -8.36 7.00 7.55
N ASP A 75 -7.20 7.55 7.92
CA ASP A 75 -7.09 8.73 8.76
C ASP A 75 -7.59 9.99 8.07
N PHE A 76 -7.39 10.09 6.75
CA PHE A 76 -8.00 11.12 5.94
C PHE A 76 -9.54 11.01 6.00
N ILE A 77 -10.10 9.82 5.77
CA ILE A 77 -11.55 9.57 5.85
C ILE A 77 -12.11 9.85 7.25
N ARG A 78 -11.40 9.47 8.32
CA ARG A 78 -11.81 9.75 9.71
C ARG A 78 -11.88 11.25 10.01
N ARG A 79 -10.92 12.02 9.53
CA ARG A 79 -10.85 13.48 9.71
C ARG A 79 -11.70 14.26 8.71
N PHE A 80 -12.18 13.61 7.65
CA PHE A 80 -13.01 14.25 6.63
C PHE A 80 -14.26 14.89 7.29
N PRO A 81 -14.70 16.08 6.86
CA PRO A 81 -15.85 16.76 7.45
C PRO A 81 -17.12 15.92 7.35
N SER A 82 -18.15 16.29 8.10
CA SER A 82 -19.50 15.75 7.88
C SER A 82 -20.13 16.41 6.65
N GLY A 83 -20.97 15.68 5.94
CA GLY A 83 -21.60 16.19 4.71
C GLY A 83 -22.67 15.25 4.18
N LYS A 84 -23.42 15.71 3.17
CA LYS A 84 -24.52 14.95 2.54
C LYS A 84 -24.23 14.56 1.09
N ASN A 85 -23.04 14.90 0.58
CA ASN A 85 -22.63 14.63 -0.79
C ASN A 85 -22.67 13.13 -1.12
N LYS A 86 -22.77 12.84 -2.41
CA LYS A 86 -22.58 11.48 -2.92
C LYS A 86 -21.08 11.16 -2.95
N ILE A 87 -20.73 9.94 -2.55
CA ILE A 87 -19.35 9.43 -2.56
C ILE A 87 -19.25 8.18 -3.44
N VAL A 88 -18.19 8.14 -4.24
CA VAL A 88 -17.69 6.91 -4.87
C VAL A 88 -16.34 6.53 -4.25
N LEU A 89 -16.24 5.28 -3.81
CA LEU A 89 -14.98 4.69 -3.34
C LEU A 89 -14.38 3.87 -4.47
N MET A 90 -13.11 4.11 -4.79
CA MET A 90 -12.37 3.31 -5.76
C MET A 90 -11.07 2.84 -5.15
N ASN A 91 -10.63 1.64 -5.51
CA ASN A 91 -9.33 1.17 -5.09
C ASN A 91 -8.51 0.65 -6.27
N THR A 92 -7.20 0.58 -6.07
CA THR A 92 -6.33 -0.18 -6.96
C THR A 92 -5.77 -1.37 -6.22
N ARG A 93 -5.98 -2.56 -6.76
CA ARG A 93 -5.52 -3.85 -6.22
C ARG A 93 -4.61 -4.56 -7.21
N ALA A 94 -3.86 -5.54 -6.72
CA ALA A 94 -2.82 -6.23 -7.49
C ALA A 94 -3.42 -7.08 -8.62
N GLY A 95 -3.27 -6.61 -9.85
CA GLY A 95 -3.59 -7.34 -11.07
C GLY A 95 -2.34 -7.98 -11.69
N MET A 96 -2.47 -9.23 -12.14
CA MET A 96 -1.44 -9.94 -12.90
C MET A 96 -2.02 -10.45 -14.22
N LYS A 97 -1.19 -10.50 -15.27
CA LYS A 97 -1.61 -10.99 -16.60
C LYS A 97 -1.30 -12.48 -16.71
N ILE A 98 -2.33 -13.30 -16.97
CA ILE A 98 -2.21 -14.71 -17.35
C ILE A 98 -2.93 -14.88 -18.69
N GLY A 99 -2.17 -15.12 -19.77
CA GLY A 99 -2.71 -15.10 -21.13
C GLY A 99 -3.41 -13.76 -21.45
N SER A 100 -4.69 -13.82 -21.81
CA SER A 100 -5.54 -12.65 -22.08
C SER A 100 -6.39 -12.21 -20.88
N PHE A 101 -6.18 -12.81 -19.71
CA PHE A 101 -6.93 -12.54 -18.48
C PHE A 101 -6.08 -11.72 -17.48
N ILE A 102 -6.75 -10.85 -16.72
CA ILE A 102 -6.16 -10.15 -15.57
C ILE A 102 -6.70 -10.79 -14.32
N THR A 103 -5.85 -11.43 -13.53
CA THR A 103 -6.24 -12.01 -12.25
C THR A 103 -6.66 -10.90 -11.30
N PRO A 104 -7.85 -10.98 -10.69
CA PRO A 104 -8.29 -9.95 -9.77
C PRO A 104 -7.47 -9.98 -8.49
N GLY A 105 -7.16 -8.80 -7.97
CA GLY A 105 -6.71 -8.67 -6.58
C GLY A 105 -7.89 -8.77 -5.60
N LEU A 106 -7.62 -8.61 -4.31
CA LEU A 106 -8.66 -8.55 -3.28
C LEU A 106 -8.79 -7.14 -2.72
N THR A 107 -10.03 -6.71 -2.48
CA THR A 107 -10.33 -5.42 -1.83
C THR A 107 -10.25 -5.57 -0.32
N GLY A 108 -10.72 -6.71 0.20
CA GLY A 108 -10.92 -6.96 1.63
C GLY A 108 -11.89 -5.97 2.26
N ILE A 109 -11.56 -5.49 3.45
CA ILE A 109 -12.45 -4.65 4.25
C ILE A 109 -12.42 -3.16 3.87
N ALA A 110 -11.63 -2.78 2.86
CA ALA A 110 -11.40 -1.37 2.47
C ALA A 110 -12.69 -0.59 2.28
N PHE A 111 -13.59 -1.09 1.44
CA PHE A 111 -14.85 -0.42 1.15
C PHE A 111 -15.86 -0.55 2.30
N ILE A 112 -15.85 -1.65 3.05
CA ILE A 112 -16.73 -1.87 4.20
C ILE A 112 -16.44 -0.83 5.29
N VAL A 113 -15.18 -0.76 5.75
CA VAL A 113 -14.75 0.16 6.81
C VAL A 113 -14.95 1.61 6.38
N SER A 114 -14.53 1.97 5.16
CA SER A 114 -14.64 3.34 4.66
C SER A 114 -16.09 3.78 4.49
N SER A 115 -16.96 2.90 3.99
CA SER A 115 -18.39 3.21 3.87
C SER A 115 -19.05 3.42 5.22
N LEU A 116 -18.70 2.61 6.23
CA LEU A 116 -19.22 2.79 7.59
C LEU A 116 -18.81 4.16 8.16
N LEU A 117 -17.53 4.53 8.03
CA LEU A 117 -17.01 5.81 8.52
C LEU A 117 -17.69 7.01 7.84
N LEU A 118 -17.87 6.94 6.51
CA LEU A 118 -18.46 8.04 5.75
C LEU A 118 -19.98 8.13 5.92
N LYS A 119 -20.69 7.01 6.01
CA LYS A 119 -22.13 7.01 6.32
C LYS A 119 -22.42 7.62 7.68
N ARG A 120 -21.59 7.34 8.70
CA ARG A 120 -21.68 7.98 10.02
C ARG A 120 -21.49 9.50 9.98
N LYS A 121 -20.82 10.01 8.94
CA LYS A 121 -20.62 11.44 8.67
C LYS A 121 -21.73 12.07 7.80
N GLY A 122 -22.76 11.30 7.44
CA GLY A 122 -23.92 11.75 6.66
C GLY A 122 -23.84 11.52 5.15
N TYR A 123 -22.73 10.99 4.63
CA TYR A 123 -22.53 10.84 3.19
C TYR A 123 -23.31 9.68 2.59
N LYS A 124 -23.70 9.82 1.32
CA LYS A 124 -24.36 8.77 0.55
C LYS A 124 -23.37 8.05 -0.36
N ILE A 125 -23.01 6.82 -0.04
CA ILE A 125 -22.19 5.99 -0.94
C ILE A 125 -23.03 5.60 -2.16
N VAL A 126 -22.57 5.94 -3.35
CA VAL A 126 -23.23 5.61 -4.63
C VAL A 126 -22.37 4.73 -5.54
N GLY A 127 -21.11 4.48 -5.19
CA GLY A 127 -20.30 3.51 -5.90
C GLY A 127 -19.11 2.95 -5.13
N GLN A 128 -18.74 1.72 -5.47
CA GLN A 128 -17.60 0.98 -4.96
C GLN A 128 -17.00 0.17 -6.12
N ILE A 129 -15.87 0.62 -6.65
CA ILE A 129 -15.32 0.09 -7.91
C ILE A 129 -13.84 -0.25 -7.72
N PRO A 130 -13.47 -1.55 -7.78
CA PRO A 130 -12.08 -1.96 -7.75
C PRO A 130 -11.45 -1.97 -9.15
N PHE A 131 -10.19 -1.54 -9.23
CA PHE A 131 -9.36 -1.59 -10.44
C PHE A 131 -8.13 -2.48 -10.23
N ASP A 132 -7.99 -3.49 -11.09
CA ASP A 132 -6.88 -4.44 -11.06
C ASP A 132 -5.69 -3.85 -11.82
N MET A 133 -4.89 -3.04 -11.13
CA MET A 133 -3.73 -2.35 -11.69
C MET A 133 -2.46 -3.19 -11.53
N PRO A 134 -1.38 -2.92 -12.29
CA PRO A 134 -0.20 -3.79 -12.26
C PRO A 134 0.33 -3.98 -10.85
N SER A 135 0.51 -5.24 -10.45
CA SER A 135 1.01 -5.58 -9.13
C SER A 135 2.37 -4.95 -8.87
N ASN A 136 2.54 -4.37 -7.68
CA ASN A 136 3.65 -3.49 -7.36
C ASN A 136 4.20 -3.67 -5.94
N TRP A 137 3.90 -4.79 -5.28
CA TRP A 137 4.44 -5.10 -3.97
C TRP A 137 5.87 -5.66 -4.11
N ILE A 138 6.77 -4.78 -4.53
CA ILE A 138 8.14 -5.13 -4.94
C ILE A 138 8.96 -5.73 -3.78
N SER A 139 8.56 -5.56 -2.52
CA SER A 139 9.23 -6.25 -1.42
C SER A 139 8.96 -7.76 -1.38
N ILE A 140 7.96 -8.28 -2.10
CA ILE A 140 7.58 -9.70 -2.06
C ILE A 140 7.71 -10.37 -3.42
N HIS A 141 7.43 -9.67 -4.51
CA HIS A 141 7.50 -10.24 -5.86
C HIS A 141 8.15 -9.27 -6.86
N PRO A 142 8.70 -9.76 -7.98
CA PRO A 142 9.31 -8.90 -8.99
C PRO A 142 8.27 -8.03 -9.71
N ALA A 143 8.73 -6.92 -10.31
CA ALA A 143 7.91 -6.06 -11.15
C ALA A 143 7.43 -6.81 -12.40
N LEU A 144 6.21 -6.50 -12.85
CA LEU A 144 5.66 -7.08 -14.06
C LEU A 144 6.41 -6.60 -15.32
N ARG A 145 6.46 -7.47 -16.34
CA ARG A 145 7.02 -7.13 -17.65
C ARG A 145 6.22 -6.01 -18.32
N GLU A 146 6.88 -5.22 -19.15
CA GLU A 146 6.28 -4.05 -19.81
C GLU A 146 5.00 -4.38 -20.59
N ASN A 147 4.99 -5.47 -21.36
CA ASN A 147 3.81 -5.90 -22.13
C ASN A 147 2.61 -6.23 -21.23
N ALA A 148 2.85 -6.78 -20.03
CA ALA A 148 1.78 -7.03 -19.07
C ALA A 148 1.28 -5.70 -18.48
N VAL A 149 2.17 -4.77 -18.14
CA VAL A 149 1.82 -3.43 -17.65
C VAL A 149 0.97 -2.66 -18.66
N LYS A 150 1.38 -2.63 -19.94
CA LYS A 150 0.63 -1.98 -21.03
C LYS A 150 -0.77 -2.58 -21.19
N PHE A 151 -0.87 -3.90 -21.23
CA PHE A 151 -2.15 -4.61 -21.34
C PHE A 151 -3.10 -4.29 -20.18
N ILE A 152 -2.59 -4.31 -18.94
CA ILE A 152 -3.39 -4.01 -17.75
C ILE A 152 -3.87 -2.55 -17.76
N HIS A 153 -2.99 -1.61 -18.14
CA HIS A 153 -3.37 -0.21 -18.29
C HIS A 153 -4.47 -0.01 -19.32
N GLN A 154 -4.31 -0.59 -20.52
CA GLN A 154 -5.29 -0.49 -21.60
C GLN A 154 -6.66 -1.03 -21.17
N LYS A 155 -6.70 -2.23 -20.58
CA LYS A 155 -7.96 -2.82 -20.11
C LYS A 155 -8.62 -2.00 -18.99
N ASN A 156 -7.84 -1.48 -18.05
CA ASN A 156 -8.41 -0.68 -16.95
C ASN A 156 -8.83 0.71 -17.39
N TYR A 157 -8.23 1.30 -18.42
CA TYR A 157 -8.68 2.58 -18.98
C TYR A 157 -10.14 2.50 -19.46
N TYR A 158 -10.46 1.53 -20.33
CA TYR A 158 -11.82 1.37 -20.84
C TYR A 158 -12.81 0.91 -19.75
N ARG A 159 -12.35 0.14 -18.76
CA ARG A 159 -13.17 -0.15 -17.57
C ARG A 159 -13.46 1.13 -16.79
N ALA A 160 -12.46 1.97 -16.54
CA ALA A 160 -12.61 3.21 -15.81
C ALA A 160 -13.57 4.16 -16.52
N GLU A 161 -13.45 4.28 -17.84
CA GLU A 161 -14.38 5.05 -18.68
C GLU A 161 -15.82 4.54 -18.50
N LYS A 162 -16.07 3.25 -18.73
CA LYS A 162 -17.40 2.64 -18.56
C LYS A 162 -18.02 2.89 -17.18
N HIS A 163 -17.23 2.80 -16.11
CA HIS A 163 -17.72 3.02 -14.76
C HIS A 163 -17.92 4.51 -14.44
N ALA A 164 -17.03 5.38 -14.92
CA ALA A 164 -17.15 6.83 -14.80
C ALA A 164 -18.44 7.32 -15.47
N GLU A 165 -18.70 6.89 -16.70
CA GLU A 165 -19.92 7.14 -17.46
C GLU A 165 -21.18 6.88 -16.64
N LYS A 166 -21.27 5.66 -16.10
CA LYS A 166 -22.42 5.23 -15.30
C LYS A 166 -22.65 6.15 -14.10
N ILE A 167 -21.58 6.51 -13.39
CA ILE A 167 -21.63 7.45 -12.26
C ILE A 167 -22.03 8.85 -12.71
N PHE A 168 -21.47 9.37 -13.80
CA PHE A 168 -21.75 10.72 -14.30
C PHE A 168 -23.20 10.89 -14.75
N PHE A 169 -23.87 9.82 -15.20
CA PHE A 169 -25.32 9.78 -15.44
C PHE A 169 -26.16 9.59 -14.16
N GLY A 170 -25.55 9.64 -12.98
CA GLY A 170 -26.23 9.57 -11.69
C GLY A 170 -26.65 8.16 -11.26
N LYS A 171 -26.20 7.11 -11.98
CA LYS A 171 -26.49 5.72 -11.62
C LYS A 171 -25.55 5.24 -10.52
N ASN A 172 -26.03 4.34 -9.68
CA ASN A 172 -25.21 3.69 -8.66
C ASN A 172 -24.33 2.58 -9.27
N ASP A 173 -23.11 2.39 -8.76
CA ASP A 173 -22.21 1.35 -9.26
C ASP A 173 -21.41 0.61 -8.17
N PHE A 174 -21.93 -0.53 -7.74
CA PHE A 174 -21.35 -1.37 -6.69
C PHE A 174 -20.70 -2.63 -7.27
N LEU A 175 -19.77 -2.47 -8.22
CA LEU A 175 -19.04 -3.60 -8.81
C LEU A 175 -18.38 -4.48 -7.75
N ALA A 176 -17.88 -3.86 -6.67
CA ALA A 176 -17.22 -4.54 -5.55
C ALA A 176 -18.06 -5.63 -4.88
N PHE A 177 -19.40 -5.58 -4.96
CA PHE A 177 -20.26 -6.57 -4.28
C PHE A 177 -20.12 -7.99 -4.85
N ARG A 178 -19.56 -8.13 -6.06
CA ARG A 178 -19.20 -9.43 -6.63
C ARG A 178 -18.14 -10.16 -5.81
N ASP A 179 -17.28 -9.41 -5.13
CA ASP A 179 -16.16 -9.92 -4.36
C ASP A 179 -16.46 -9.95 -2.85
N LEU A 180 -17.71 -9.67 -2.42
CA LEU A 180 -18.02 -9.44 -1.01
C LEU A 180 -17.72 -10.66 -0.11
N ILE A 181 -18.01 -11.87 -0.59
CA ILE A 181 -17.77 -13.10 0.20
C ILE A 181 -16.27 -13.28 0.48
N GLN A 182 -15.44 -13.25 -0.57
CA GLN A 182 -13.98 -13.37 -0.44
C GLN A 182 -13.37 -12.19 0.34
N ASP A 183 -13.92 -10.98 0.21
CA ASP A 183 -13.49 -9.80 0.94
C ASP A 183 -13.77 -9.91 2.45
N ILE A 184 -14.87 -10.57 2.85
CA ILE A 184 -15.18 -10.88 4.25
C ILE A 184 -14.27 -12.01 4.76
N LEU A 185 -14.06 -13.07 3.97
CA LEU A 185 -13.20 -14.19 4.36
C LEU A 185 -11.75 -13.76 4.63
N ILE A 186 -11.24 -12.74 3.92
CA ILE A 186 -9.88 -12.22 4.12
C ILE A 186 -9.78 -11.16 5.23
N ALA A 187 -10.89 -10.82 5.91
CA ALA A 187 -10.91 -9.80 6.96
C ALA A 187 -9.92 -10.04 8.11
N PRO A 188 -9.74 -11.28 8.64
CA PRO A 188 -8.75 -11.53 9.69
C PRO A 188 -7.31 -11.21 9.24
N VAL A 189 -6.96 -11.55 8.00
CA VAL A 189 -5.65 -11.24 7.41
C VAL A 189 -5.48 -9.73 7.26
N SER A 190 -6.54 -9.03 6.84
CA SER A 190 -6.52 -7.58 6.74
C SER A 190 -6.29 -6.89 8.09
N LEU A 191 -6.97 -7.37 9.14
CA LEU A 191 -6.80 -6.86 10.49
C LEU A 191 -5.41 -7.16 11.05
N GLY A 192 -4.91 -8.40 10.86
CA GLY A 192 -3.56 -8.79 11.25
C GLY A 192 -2.48 -7.96 10.55
N TYR A 193 -2.66 -7.65 9.26
CA TYR A 193 -1.78 -6.73 8.56
C TYR A 193 -1.84 -5.31 9.14
N TYR A 194 -3.05 -4.78 9.36
CA TYR A 194 -3.22 -3.41 9.87
C TYR A 194 -2.63 -3.22 11.28
N LEU A 195 -2.82 -4.21 12.16
CA LEU A 195 -2.37 -4.14 13.56
C LEU A 195 -0.90 -4.51 13.75
N VAL A 196 -0.38 -5.45 12.95
CA VAL A 196 0.98 -6.01 13.16
C VAL A 196 1.79 -5.99 11.86
N GLY A 197 1.25 -6.58 10.79
CA GLY A 197 2.01 -6.83 9.56
C GLY A 197 2.65 -5.57 8.96
N ARG A 198 1.94 -4.43 8.94
CA ARG A 198 2.45 -3.17 8.38
C ARG A 198 3.73 -2.69 9.09
N TYR A 199 3.80 -2.91 10.41
CA TYR A 199 4.95 -2.56 11.25
C TYR A 199 6.11 -3.51 11.03
N ALA A 200 5.83 -4.82 10.94
CA ALA A 200 6.84 -5.83 10.64
C ALA A 200 7.46 -5.57 9.25
N PHE A 201 6.65 -5.35 8.22
CA PHE A 201 7.14 -5.06 6.86
C PHE A 201 7.96 -3.77 6.78
N ALA A 202 7.63 -2.74 7.57
CA ALA A 202 8.44 -1.52 7.67
C ALA A 202 9.90 -1.81 8.03
N LYS A 203 10.12 -2.78 8.92
CA LYS A 203 11.45 -3.20 9.41
C LYS A 203 12.19 -4.11 8.45
N THR A 204 11.56 -4.48 7.34
CA THR A 204 12.24 -5.26 6.29
C THR A 204 13.09 -4.43 5.34
N PHE A 205 12.85 -3.11 5.30
CA PHE A 205 13.57 -2.21 4.41
C PHE A 205 14.92 -1.79 4.99
N TYR A 206 15.91 -1.73 4.11
CA TYR A 206 17.20 -1.14 4.41
C TYR A 206 17.78 -0.45 3.17
N ALA A 207 18.75 0.42 3.38
CA ALA A 207 19.55 1.02 2.31
C ALA A 207 20.85 0.22 2.17
N SER A 208 21.10 -0.33 0.99
CA SER A 208 22.34 -1.05 0.67
C SER A 208 23.51 -0.09 0.45
N TYR A 209 24.72 -0.65 0.26
CA TYR A 209 25.96 0.08 0.00
C TYR A 209 25.91 0.98 -1.24
N LYS A 210 24.91 0.83 -2.11
CA LYS A 210 24.65 1.69 -3.28
C LYS A 210 24.11 3.06 -2.87
N CYS A 211 23.69 3.24 -1.62
CA CYS A 211 23.14 4.50 -1.12
C CYS A 211 24.23 5.58 -1.10
N ASP A 212 23.91 6.72 -1.71
CA ASP A 212 24.75 7.92 -1.75
C ASP A 212 24.27 9.01 -0.78
N ASN A 213 23.33 8.68 0.10
CA ASN A 213 22.79 9.57 1.14
C ASN A 213 22.18 10.88 0.60
N CYS A 214 21.60 10.84 -0.60
CA CYS A 214 20.92 11.97 -1.25
C CYS A 214 19.61 12.43 -0.58
N ASP A 215 19.12 11.71 0.45
CA ASP A 215 17.90 11.98 1.21
C ASP A 215 16.58 12.05 0.42
N ILE A 216 16.58 11.68 -0.86
CA ILE A 216 15.38 11.73 -1.73
C ILE A 216 14.26 10.83 -1.16
N CYS A 217 14.60 9.66 -0.60
CA CYS A 217 13.62 8.77 0.03
C CYS A 217 12.94 9.38 1.26
N ILE A 218 13.70 10.11 2.08
CA ILE A 218 13.23 10.80 3.27
C ILE A 218 12.27 11.92 2.86
N LYS A 219 12.74 12.83 1.99
CA LYS A 219 11.98 14.02 1.55
C LYS A 219 10.67 13.69 0.85
N GLN A 220 10.59 12.56 0.15
CA GLN A 220 9.38 12.19 -0.61
C GLN A 220 8.41 11.26 0.14
N CYS A 221 8.74 10.85 1.37
CA CYS A 221 7.94 9.90 2.13
C CYS A 221 6.62 10.57 2.55
N PRO A 222 5.45 10.05 2.12
CA PRO A 222 4.17 10.71 2.35
C PRO A 222 3.71 10.72 3.81
N VAL A 223 4.40 9.96 4.66
CA VAL A 223 4.07 9.78 6.09
C VAL A 223 5.28 9.99 7.00
N ASN A 224 6.35 10.62 6.48
CA ASN A 224 7.57 10.94 7.24
C ASN A 224 8.15 9.73 8.00
N ALA A 225 8.06 8.54 7.39
CA ALA A 225 8.42 7.28 8.04
C ALA A 225 9.89 6.86 7.84
N ILE A 226 10.75 7.76 7.36
CA ILE A 226 12.16 7.47 7.15
C ILE A 226 12.96 8.56 7.85
N GLU A 227 13.75 8.16 8.84
CA GLU A 227 14.66 9.01 9.59
C GLU A 227 16.09 8.84 9.08
N LYS A 228 16.93 9.83 9.35
CA LYS A 228 18.37 9.76 9.07
C LYS A 228 19.09 9.44 10.37
N ILE A 229 19.64 8.24 10.48
CA ILE A 229 20.43 7.80 11.64
C ILE A 229 21.85 7.53 11.16
N ASN A 230 22.83 8.27 11.69
CA ASN A 230 24.24 8.16 11.31
C ASN A 230 24.45 8.22 9.79
N ASN A 231 23.86 9.23 9.15
CA ASN A 231 23.85 9.45 7.71
C ASN A 231 23.20 8.36 6.83
N HIS A 232 22.52 7.37 7.42
CA HIS A 232 21.79 6.34 6.66
C HIS A 232 20.27 6.40 6.88
N PRO A 233 19.46 6.06 5.86
CA PRO A 233 18.01 5.94 6.00
C PRO A 233 17.61 4.81 6.96
N TYR A 234 16.66 5.10 7.84
CA TYR A 234 16.07 4.18 8.81
C TYR A 234 14.54 4.25 8.76
N TRP A 235 13.87 3.11 8.61
CA TRP A 235 12.41 3.06 8.47
C TRP A 235 11.74 2.93 9.83
N THR A 236 10.90 3.91 10.17
CA THR A 236 10.12 3.92 11.41
C THR A 236 8.85 3.08 11.26
N PHE A 237 8.15 2.88 12.37
CA PHE A 237 6.87 2.18 12.39
C PHE A 237 5.72 2.98 11.73
N ASN A 238 5.96 4.22 11.32
CA ASN A 238 4.97 5.00 10.55
C ASN A 238 4.89 4.57 9.08
N CYS A 239 5.75 3.67 8.61
CA CYS A 239 5.80 3.28 7.20
C CYS A 239 4.51 2.60 6.73
N GLU A 240 3.92 3.12 5.65
CA GLU A 240 2.73 2.55 5.02
C GLU A 240 3.04 1.36 4.09
N SER A 241 4.31 1.01 3.88
CA SER A 241 4.73 0.04 2.86
C SER A 241 4.18 0.38 1.46
N CYS A 242 4.10 1.67 1.11
CA CYS A 242 3.57 2.12 -0.19
C CYS A 242 4.52 1.92 -1.40
N MET A 243 5.72 1.40 -1.15
CA MET A 243 6.78 1.15 -2.15
C MET A 243 7.33 2.38 -2.88
N LYS A 244 6.91 3.62 -2.54
CA LYS A 244 7.35 4.84 -3.23
C LYS A 244 8.86 5.05 -3.19
N CYS A 245 9.46 4.93 -2.01
CA CYS A 245 10.90 5.14 -1.79
C CYS A 245 11.73 4.10 -2.56
N MET A 246 11.35 2.82 -2.46
CA MET A 246 12.00 1.71 -3.16
C MET A 246 11.99 1.90 -4.68
N ASN A 247 10.87 2.34 -5.24
CA ASN A 247 10.73 2.54 -6.69
C ASN A 247 11.30 3.87 -7.20
N SER A 248 11.58 4.83 -6.32
CA SER A 248 12.05 6.17 -6.72
C SER A 248 13.52 6.43 -6.40
N CYS A 249 14.20 5.52 -5.70
CA CYS A 249 15.63 5.66 -5.42
C CYS A 249 16.44 5.59 -6.74
N PRO A 250 17.19 6.65 -7.11
CA PRO A 250 17.95 6.67 -8.36
C PRO A 250 19.09 5.65 -8.38
N LYS A 251 19.70 5.40 -7.22
CA LYS A 251 20.74 4.38 -7.05
C LYS A 251 20.19 2.96 -6.86
N ARG A 252 18.86 2.80 -6.82
CA ARG A 252 18.16 1.54 -6.49
C ARG A 252 18.62 0.90 -5.17
N ALA A 253 19.11 1.70 -4.24
CA ALA A 253 19.74 1.23 -3.01
C ALA A 253 18.76 0.74 -1.93
N ILE A 254 17.46 1.04 -2.05
CA ILE A 254 16.47 0.61 -1.05
C ILE A 254 16.02 -0.81 -1.37
N GLU A 255 16.27 -1.73 -0.46
CA GLU A 255 16.11 -3.18 -0.64
C GLU A 255 15.35 -3.77 0.56
N THR A 256 14.89 -5.02 0.40
CA THR A 256 14.27 -5.82 1.46
C THR A 256 15.24 -6.92 1.87
N ALA A 257 15.48 -7.10 3.17
CA ALA A 257 16.51 -8.01 3.67
C ALA A 257 16.07 -9.50 3.69
N HIS A 258 15.55 -10.04 2.57
CA HIS A 258 14.94 -11.38 2.50
C HIS A 258 15.74 -12.49 3.17
N GLY A 259 17.00 -12.70 2.74
CA GLY A 259 17.83 -13.75 3.30
C GLY A 259 18.17 -13.54 4.76
N LEU A 260 18.31 -12.29 5.20
CA LEU A 260 18.51 -11.98 6.62
C LEU A 260 17.28 -12.34 7.46
N PHE A 261 16.07 -12.02 6.99
CA PHE A 261 14.84 -12.44 7.67
C PHE A 261 14.71 -13.96 7.72
N ALA A 262 15.04 -14.66 6.62
CA ALA A 262 15.04 -16.12 6.61
C ALA A 262 16.03 -16.70 7.64
N LEU A 263 17.24 -16.14 7.71
CA LEU A 263 18.25 -16.52 8.69
C LEU A 263 17.77 -16.25 10.12
N VAL A 264 17.18 -15.09 10.39
CA VAL A 264 16.65 -14.74 11.71
C VAL A 264 15.56 -15.71 12.14
N ILE A 265 14.61 -16.01 11.24
CA ILE A 265 13.55 -16.98 11.51
C ILE A 265 14.15 -18.36 11.81
N PHE A 266 15.16 -18.78 11.05
CA PHE A 266 15.84 -20.05 11.28
C PHE A 266 16.56 -20.08 12.64
N LEU A 267 17.33 -19.05 12.99
CA LEU A 267 18.03 -18.93 14.27
C LEU A 267 17.07 -18.86 15.45
N ILE A 268 15.95 -18.15 15.30
CA ILE A 268 14.88 -18.08 16.30
C ILE A 268 14.27 -19.45 16.53
N SER A 269 14.00 -20.21 15.46
CA SER A 269 13.48 -21.56 15.57
C SER A 269 14.44 -22.48 16.32
N ILE A 270 15.75 -22.40 16.04
CA ILE A 270 16.77 -23.15 16.78
C ILE A 270 16.85 -22.71 18.25
N LEU A 271 16.94 -21.41 18.52
CA LEU A 271 17.02 -20.87 19.88
C LEU A 271 15.80 -21.30 20.70
N SER A 272 14.61 -21.21 20.11
CA SER A 272 13.35 -21.60 20.74
C SER A 272 13.33 -23.10 21.08
N SER A 273 13.73 -23.95 20.13
CA SER A 273 13.67 -25.41 20.27
C SER A 273 14.81 -26.00 21.12
N ALA A 274 16.04 -25.52 20.95
CA ALA A 274 17.23 -26.09 21.60
C ALA A 274 17.55 -25.49 22.97
N VAL A 275 17.10 -24.25 23.24
CA VAL A 275 17.48 -23.53 24.48
C VAL A 275 16.25 -23.18 25.30
N ILE A 276 15.31 -22.42 24.74
CA ILE A 276 14.19 -21.87 25.50
C ILE A 276 13.24 -22.98 25.99
N THR A 277 12.85 -23.91 25.10
CA THR A 277 11.89 -24.97 25.42
C THR A 277 12.41 -25.96 26.48
N PRO A 278 13.68 -26.44 26.40
CA PRO A 278 14.25 -27.28 27.46
C PRO A 278 14.34 -26.58 28.81
N ILE A 279 14.79 -25.31 28.84
CA ILE A 279 14.90 -24.54 30.09
C ILE A 279 13.53 -24.38 30.75
N LEU A 280 12.51 -23.98 29.98
CA LEU A 280 11.14 -23.86 30.50
C LEU A 280 10.52 -25.20 30.88
N SER A 281 11.05 -26.33 30.42
CA SER A 281 10.59 -27.66 30.82
C SER A 281 11.10 -28.07 32.21
N LEU A 282 12.14 -27.41 32.73
CA LEU A 282 12.60 -27.59 34.10
C LEU A 282 11.64 -26.97 35.13
N ASP A 283 10.83 -26.00 34.69
CA ASP A 283 9.88 -25.30 35.54
C ASP A 283 8.44 -25.84 35.41
N SER A 284 7.71 -25.85 36.53
CA SER A 284 6.31 -26.28 36.63
C SER A 284 5.30 -25.24 36.11
N PHE A 285 5.68 -24.37 35.15
CA PHE A 285 4.75 -23.42 34.56
C PHE A 285 3.65 -24.12 33.76
N ASN A 286 2.46 -23.52 33.71
CA ASN A 286 1.42 -23.97 32.79
C ASN A 286 1.79 -23.63 31.33
N GLY A 287 1.15 -24.31 30.37
CA GLY A 287 1.46 -24.16 28.94
C GLY A 287 1.27 -22.74 28.40
N LEU A 288 0.30 -21.98 28.92
CA LEU A 288 0.03 -20.60 28.49
C LEU A 288 1.14 -19.64 28.92
N ILE A 289 1.64 -19.77 30.15
CA ILE A 289 2.75 -18.97 30.67
C ILE A 289 4.02 -19.29 29.88
N LYS A 290 4.32 -20.58 29.65
CA LYS A 290 5.45 -20.99 28.81
C LYS A 290 5.37 -20.36 27.43
N PHE A 291 4.22 -20.49 26.75
CA PHE A 291 3.98 -19.87 25.45
C PHE A 291 4.21 -18.36 25.48
N THR A 292 3.71 -17.67 26.51
CA THR A 292 3.87 -16.21 26.64
C THR A 292 5.32 -15.81 26.83
N ILE A 293 6.06 -16.50 27.71
CA ILE A 293 7.49 -16.24 27.97
C ILE A 293 8.31 -16.45 26.69
N VAL A 294 8.10 -17.57 25.98
CA VAL A 294 8.80 -17.84 24.71
C VAL A 294 8.57 -16.67 23.75
N ASN A 295 7.33 -16.29 23.50
CA ASN A 295 7.03 -15.22 22.55
C ASN A 295 7.61 -13.86 22.97
N LEU A 296 7.63 -13.53 24.27
CA LEU A 296 8.25 -12.30 24.76
C LEU A 296 9.75 -12.29 24.52
N LEU A 297 10.44 -13.39 24.84
CA LEU A 297 11.88 -13.54 24.58
C LEU A 297 12.20 -13.43 23.09
N LEU A 298 11.37 -14.01 22.23
CA LEU A 298 11.52 -13.90 20.78
C LEU A 298 11.37 -12.45 20.28
N VAL A 299 10.41 -11.68 20.82
CA VAL A 299 10.25 -10.27 20.47
C VAL A 299 11.47 -9.44 20.89
N VAL A 300 12.00 -9.68 22.10
CA VAL A 300 13.22 -9.01 22.59
C VAL A 300 14.42 -9.35 21.69
N PHE A 301 14.57 -10.63 21.32
CA PHE A 301 15.62 -11.07 20.41
C PHE A 301 15.52 -10.40 19.03
N LEU A 302 14.31 -10.35 18.45
CA LEU A 302 14.07 -9.67 17.17
C LEU A 302 14.44 -8.19 17.22
N PHE A 303 14.10 -7.51 18.31
CA PHE A 303 14.46 -6.10 18.50
C PHE A 303 15.98 -5.91 18.57
N GLY A 304 16.67 -6.71 19.41
CA GLY A 304 18.12 -6.68 19.51
C GLY A 304 18.82 -7.00 18.18
N PHE A 305 18.34 -8.02 17.47
CA PHE A 305 18.85 -8.39 16.16
C PHE A 305 18.70 -7.28 15.13
N TYR A 306 17.54 -6.62 15.08
CA TYR A 306 17.29 -5.53 14.15
C TYR A 306 18.24 -4.33 14.39
N HIS A 307 18.50 -3.98 15.65
CA HIS A 307 19.51 -2.96 15.99
C HIS A 307 20.92 -3.39 15.59
N LEU A 308 21.29 -4.64 15.88
CA LEU A 308 22.58 -5.20 15.47
C LEU A 308 22.73 -5.19 13.94
N GLN A 309 21.71 -5.57 13.19
CA GLN A 309 21.68 -5.50 11.74
C GLN A 309 22.01 -4.09 11.25
N HIS A 310 21.30 -3.06 11.73
CA HIS A 310 21.53 -1.67 11.29
C HIS A 310 22.91 -1.13 11.70
N PHE A 311 23.47 -1.64 12.79
CA PHE A 311 24.86 -1.38 13.16
C PHE A 311 25.83 -2.05 12.19
N LEU A 312 25.62 -3.32 11.86
CA LEU A 312 26.49 -4.10 10.98
C LEU A 312 26.41 -3.69 9.51
N LEU A 313 25.24 -3.24 9.04
CA LEU A 313 25.02 -2.73 7.67
C LEU A 313 25.95 -1.55 7.31
N ARG A 314 26.54 -0.90 8.31
CA ARG A 314 27.57 0.16 8.13
C ARG A 314 28.89 -0.40 7.60
N LYS A 315 29.19 -1.66 7.89
CA LYS A 315 30.37 -2.34 7.36
C LYS A 315 30.08 -2.74 5.92
N LYS A 316 30.82 -2.17 4.97
CA LYS A 316 30.66 -2.42 3.52
C LYS A 316 30.55 -3.91 3.18
N PHE A 317 31.40 -4.74 3.79
CA PHE A 317 31.37 -6.19 3.61
C PHE A 317 30.02 -6.82 4.00
N VAL A 318 29.50 -6.49 5.18
CA VAL A 318 28.21 -7.03 5.66
C VAL A 318 27.04 -6.47 4.84
N GLY A 319 27.09 -5.18 4.49
CA GLY A 319 26.11 -4.56 3.59
C GLY A 319 26.06 -5.23 2.21
N ASN A 320 27.22 -5.63 1.68
CA ASN A 320 27.29 -6.40 0.43
C ASN A 320 26.68 -7.79 0.57
N LEU A 321 26.99 -8.50 1.66
CA LEU A 321 26.48 -9.85 1.90
C LEU A 321 24.94 -9.87 2.05
N ILE A 322 24.39 -8.94 2.84
CA ILE A 322 22.92 -8.81 2.99
C ILE A 322 22.28 -8.49 1.64
N ALA A 323 22.91 -7.63 0.82
CA ALA A 323 22.42 -7.31 -0.52
C ALA A 323 22.38 -8.52 -1.46
N LEU A 324 23.40 -9.38 -1.45
CA LEU A 324 23.40 -10.61 -2.27
C LEU A 324 22.27 -11.58 -1.92
N THR A 325 21.81 -11.57 -0.67
CA THR A 325 20.68 -12.41 -0.22
C THR A 325 19.33 -11.70 -0.30
N SER A 326 19.30 -10.44 -0.75
CA SER A 326 18.07 -9.72 -1.04
C SER A 326 17.58 -10.05 -2.45
N LEU A 327 16.35 -10.52 -2.57
CA LEU A 327 15.75 -10.75 -3.88
C LEU A 327 15.62 -9.43 -4.68
N THR A 328 15.41 -8.32 -3.98
CA THR A 328 15.26 -6.99 -4.57
C THR A 328 16.57 -6.35 -5.07
N TYR A 329 17.72 -6.93 -4.73
CA TYR A 329 19.03 -6.48 -5.20
C TYR A 329 19.22 -6.70 -6.70
N TYR A 330 18.68 -7.80 -7.22
CA TYR A 330 18.91 -8.25 -8.57
C TYR A 330 18.12 -7.44 -9.60
N ARG A 331 18.75 -7.15 -10.75
CA ARG A 331 18.14 -6.30 -11.80
C ARG A 331 16.84 -6.88 -12.34
N PHE A 332 16.75 -8.20 -12.49
CA PHE A 332 15.55 -8.89 -13.00
C PHE A 332 14.34 -8.71 -12.08
N TRP A 333 14.55 -8.45 -10.79
CA TRP A 333 13.47 -8.18 -9.84
C TRP A 333 12.71 -6.90 -10.20
N GLY A 334 13.40 -5.95 -10.86
CA GLY A 334 12.78 -4.77 -11.42
C GLY A 334 12.35 -3.73 -10.37
N ARG A 335 11.77 -2.64 -10.86
CA ARG A 335 11.07 -1.61 -10.09
C ARG A 335 9.84 -1.22 -10.90
N TYR A 336 8.82 -0.74 -10.23
CA TYR A 336 7.57 -0.39 -10.85
C TYR A 336 7.16 1.05 -10.53
N LYS A 337 6.84 1.80 -11.60
CA LYS A 337 6.04 3.01 -11.55
C LYS A 337 4.97 2.91 -12.63
N SER A 338 3.79 3.43 -12.34
CA SER A 338 2.70 3.52 -13.30
C SER A 338 3.16 4.29 -14.54
N ILE A 339 2.79 3.78 -15.71
CA ILE A 339 3.23 4.32 -17.00
C ILE A 339 2.25 5.39 -17.52
N PRO A 340 2.75 6.42 -18.22
CA PRO A 340 1.89 7.40 -18.87
C PRO A 340 1.15 6.81 -20.08
N ASP A 341 0.07 7.47 -20.48
CA ASP A 341 -0.86 6.98 -21.50
C ASP A 341 -0.24 6.68 -22.86
N TYR A 342 0.66 7.55 -23.33
CA TYR A 342 1.35 7.36 -24.60
C TYR A 342 2.18 6.07 -24.70
N LYS A 343 2.47 5.39 -23.58
CA LYS A 343 3.21 4.11 -23.60
C LYS A 343 2.33 2.91 -23.90
N TRP A 344 1.03 2.97 -23.61
CA TRP A 344 0.11 1.84 -23.78
C TRP A 344 -0.99 2.08 -24.82
N LYS A 345 -1.25 3.33 -25.21
CA LYS A 345 -2.17 3.69 -26.31
C LYS A 345 -1.58 3.43 -27.71
N LYS A 346 -0.34 2.95 -27.81
CA LYS A 346 0.34 2.65 -29.08
C LYS A 346 -0.04 1.28 -29.62
#